data_AF-A0A132NJG8-F1
#
_entry.id   AF-A0A132NJG8-F1
#
_cell.length_a   1.000
_cell.length_b   1.000
_cell.length_c   1.000
_cell.angle_alpha   90.00
_cell.angle_beta   90.00
_cell.angle_gamma   90.00
#
_symmetry.space_group_name_H-M   'P 1'
#
loop_
_entity.id
_entity.type
_entity.pdbx_description
1 polymer ?
#
loop_
_entity_poly.entity_id
_entity_poly.type
_entity_poly.pdbx_seq_one_letter_code
_entity_poly.pdbx_strand_id
1 'polypeptide(L)' 'GAGPTQAQRRAERRRARLAERMAAASTPQDRIAAAAEHLRGVVKTAPAHVAERAAAQAVQVLCGLAEELLAATTRRRGA' A
#
# COMPACT_ATOMS: atom_id res chain seq x y z
N GLY A 1 -9.45 -26.14 22.45
CA GLY A 1 -9.73 -24.98 21.58
C GLY A 1 -8.65 -24.91 20.52
N ALA A 2 -9.02 -24.87 19.24
CA ALA A 2 -8.03 -24.74 18.17
C ALA A 2 -7.47 -23.31 18.18
N GLY A 3 -6.18 -23.16 18.49
CA GLY A 3 -5.49 -21.88 18.44
C GLY A 3 -5.34 -21.37 17.00
N PRO A 4 -4.91 -20.11 16.83
CA PRO A 4 -4.76 -19.51 15.51
C PRO A 4 -3.72 -20.24 14.67
N THR A 5 -4.06 -20.48 13.40
CA THR A 5 -3.18 -21.10 12.40
C THR A 5 -1.93 -20.24 12.17
N GLN A 6 -0.85 -20.84 11.67
CA GLN A 6 0.35 -20.07 11.32
C GLN A 6 0.08 -19.00 10.26
N ALA A 7 -0.84 -19.25 9.33
CA ALA A 7 -1.25 -18.29 8.32
C ALA A 7 -1.93 -17.06 8.95
N GLN A 8 -2.83 -17.29 9.92
CA GLN A 8 -3.48 -16.21 10.68
C GLN A 8 -2.45 -15.37 11.45
N ARG A 9 -1.52 -16.01 12.18
CA ARG A 9 -0.45 -15.30 12.90
C ARG A 9 0.44 -14.48 11.96
N ARG A 10 0.74 -14.98 10.76
CA ARG A 10 1.52 -14.22 9.74
C ARG A 10 0.74 -13.01 9.24
N ALA A 11 -0.57 -13.16 9.01
CA ALA A 11 -1.43 -12.06 8.60
C ALA A 11 -1.53 -10.98 9.70
N GLU A 12 -1.73 -11.39 10.95
CA GLU A 12 -1.75 -10.48 12.11
C GLU A 12 -0.44 -9.71 12.25
N ARG A 13 0.72 -10.39 12.19
CA ARG A 13 2.03 -9.72 12.23
C ARG A 13 2.22 -8.72 11.10
N ARG A 14 1.77 -9.02 9.88
CA ARG A 14 1.85 -8.08 8.75
C ARG A 14 0.97 -6.86 8.96
N ARG A 15 -0.22 -7.02 9.54
CA ARG A 15 -1.13 -5.92 9.88
C ARG A 15 -0.54 -5.05 10.99
N ALA A 16 -0.02 -5.66 12.06
CA ALA A 16 0.65 -4.95 13.14
C ALA A 16 1.84 -4.12 12.61
N ARG A 17 2.68 -4.72 11.76
CA ARG A 17 3.81 -4.00 11.15
C ARG A 17 3.39 -2.84 10.27
N LEU A 18 2.27 -2.94 9.54
CA LEU A 18 1.72 -1.80 8.79
C LEU A 18 1.26 -0.70 9.76
N ALA A 19 0.52 -1.05 10.81
CA ALA A 19 0.05 -0.08 11.81
C ALA A 19 1.22 0.66 12.48
N GLU A 20 2.26 -0.06 12.88
CA GLU A 20 3.50 0.52 13.43
C GLU A 20 4.15 1.51 12.45
N ARG A 21 4.30 1.13 11.17
CA ARG A 21 4.89 2.02 10.16
C ARG A 21 4.03 3.24 9.86
N MET A 22 2.71 3.06 9.83
CA MET A 22 1.78 4.18 9.63
C MET A 22 1.79 5.15 10.82
N ALA A 23 1.93 4.65 12.04
CA ALA A 23 2.07 5.49 13.23
C ALA A 23 3.42 6.24 13.25
N ALA A 24 4.49 5.63 12.74
CA ALA A 24 5.80 6.27 12.64
C ALA A 24 5.93 7.25 11.45
N ALA A 25 5.06 7.14 10.43
CA ALA A 25 5.14 7.92 9.21
C ALA A 25 4.76 9.40 9.44
N SER A 26 5.75 10.28 9.37
CA SER A 26 5.60 11.70 9.67
C SER A 26 5.27 12.55 8.43
N THR A 27 5.59 12.05 7.23
CA THR A 27 5.30 12.74 5.97
C THR A 27 4.32 11.95 5.10
N PRO A 28 3.62 12.60 4.15
CA PRO A 28 2.81 11.88 3.15
C PRO A 28 3.61 10.83 2.36
N GLN A 29 4.88 11.12 2.05
CA GLN A 29 5.77 10.18 1.36
C GLN A 29 6.01 8.91 2.18
N ASP A 30 6.24 9.05 3.49
CA ASP A 30 6.45 7.90 4.38
C ASP A 30 5.20 7.00 4.47
N ARG A 31 4.00 7.61 4.47
CA ARG A 31 2.73 6.88 4.49
C ARG A 31 2.54 6.07 3.20
N ILE A 32 2.83 6.68 2.05
CA ILE A 32 2.77 5.99 0.75
C ILE A 32 3.77 4.82 0.74
N ALA A 33 5.00 5.03 1.20
CA ALA A 33 6.02 3.98 1.27
C ALA A 33 5.58 2.81 2.17
N ALA A 34 5.02 3.10 3.34
CA ALA A 34 4.51 2.08 4.27
C ALA A 34 3.38 1.23 3.64
N ALA A 35 2.42 1.89 2.98
CA ALA A 35 1.32 1.22 2.29
C ALA A 35 1.81 0.36 1.11
N ALA A 36 2.68 0.93 0.26
CA ALA A 36 3.21 0.24 -0.92
C ALA A 36 3.99 -1.03 -0.53
N GLU A 37 4.79 -0.97 0.53
CA GLU A 37 5.54 -2.15 0.97
C GLU A 37 4.67 -3.22 1.64
N HIS A 38 3.63 -2.82 2.37
CA HIS A 38 2.63 -3.78 2.85
C HIS A 38 1.97 -4.51 1.67
N LEU A 39 1.51 -3.75 0.67
CA LEU A 39 0.87 -4.31 -0.53
C LEU A 39 1.81 -5.26 -1.27
N ARG A 40 3.07 -4.85 -1.53
CA ARG A 40 4.11 -5.71 -2.14
C ARG A 40 4.26 -7.03 -1.39
N GLY A 41 4.28 -6.96 -0.05
CA GLY A 41 4.38 -8.13 0.80
C GLY A 41 3.18 -9.08 0.69
N VAL A 42 1.96 -8.55 0.58
CA VAL A 42 0.71 -9.34 0.46
C VAL A 42 0.59 -9.96 -0.93
N VAL A 43 0.85 -9.17 -1.98
CA VAL A 43 0.84 -9.61 -3.39
C VAL A 43 1.75 -10.81 -3.59
N LYS A 44 2.97 -10.81 -3.01
CA LYS A 44 3.92 -11.94 -3.09
C LYS A 44 3.38 -13.27 -2.55
N THR A 45 2.37 -13.23 -1.69
CA THR A 45 1.81 -14.42 -1.01
C THR A 45 0.41 -14.80 -1.46
N ALA A 46 -0.22 -13.98 -2.31
CA ALA A 46 -1.56 -14.25 -2.82
C ALA A 46 -1.51 -15.15 -4.07
N PRO A 47 -2.61 -15.85 -4.41
CA PRO A 47 -2.74 -16.53 -5.69
C PRO A 47 -2.55 -15.55 -6.86
N ALA A 48 -1.89 -16.00 -7.94
CA ALA A 48 -1.47 -15.15 -9.05
C ALA A 48 -2.60 -14.28 -9.62
N HIS A 49 -3.75 -14.87 -9.95
CA HIS A 49 -4.91 -14.13 -10.48
C HIS A 49 -5.45 -13.04 -9.54
N VAL A 50 -5.39 -13.26 -8.22
CA VAL A 50 -5.79 -12.24 -7.21
C VAL A 50 -4.71 -11.16 -7.11
N ALA A 51 -3.45 -11.56 -7.12
CA ALA A 51 -2.29 -10.68 -7.04
C ALA A 51 -2.21 -9.73 -8.25
N GLU A 52 -2.42 -10.24 -9.46
CA GLU A 52 -2.44 -9.46 -10.71
C GLU A 52 -3.55 -8.42 -10.70
N ARG A 53 -4.78 -8.82 -10.36
CA ARG A 53 -5.91 -7.88 -10.27
C ARG A 53 -5.66 -6.78 -9.24
N ALA A 54 -5.15 -7.14 -8.05
CA ALA A 54 -4.84 -6.16 -7.02
C ALA A 54 -3.69 -5.22 -7.43
N ALA A 55 -2.67 -5.75 -8.11
CA ALA A 55 -1.55 -4.96 -8.62
C ALA A 55 -2.02 -3.97 -9.70
N ALA A 56 -2.82 -4.41 -10.67
CA ALA A 56 -3.34 -3.55 -11.72
C ALA A 56 -4.16 -2.38 -11.15
N GLN A 57 -5.06 -2.65 -10.20
CA GLN A 57 -5.86 -1.62 -9.56
C GLN A 57 -4.99 -0.62 -8.77
N ALA A 58 -4.01 -1.11 -8.01
CA ALA A 58 -3.12 -0.25 -7.24
C ALA A 58 -2.26 0.64 -8.14
N VAL A 59 -1.72 0.10 -9.23
CA VAL A 59 -0.93 0.88 -10.21
C VAL A 59 -1.81 1.97 -10.84
N GLN A 60 -3.02 1.63 -11.28
CA GLN A 60 -3.94 2.60 -11.87
C GLN A 60 -4.23 3.77 -10.91
N VAL A 61 -4.55 3.48 -9.64
CA VAL A 61 -4.85 4.52 -8.64
C VAL A 61 -3.63 5.39 -8.36
N LEU A 62 -2.46 4.78 -8.17
CA LEU A 62 -1.23 5.53 -7.87
C LEU A 62 -0.80 6.44 -9.03
N CYS A 63 -0.90 5.95 -10.27
CA CYS A 63 -0.61 6.75 -11.46
C CYS A 63 -1.61 7.90 -11.61
N GLY A 64 -2.90 7.66 -11.42
CA GLY A 64 -3.93 8.71 -11.49
C GLY A 64 -3.69 9.83 -10.47
N LEU A 65 -3.41 9.47 -9.20
CA LEU A 65 -3.10 10.45 -8.16
C LEU A 65 -1.81 11.24 -8.46
N ALA A 66 -0.80 10.59 -9.04
CA ALA A 66 0.43 11.26 -9.43
C ALA A 66 0.18 12.32 -10.53
N GLU A 67 -0.61 11.99 -11.54
CA GLU A 67 -1.01 12.93 -12.60
C GLU A 67 -1.82 14.11 -12.06
N GLU A 68 -2.76 13.86 -11.13
CA GLU A 68 -3.53 14.92 -10.47
C GLU A 68 -2.63 15.90 -9.70
N LEU A 69 -1.65 15.37 -8.96
CA LEU A 69 -0.67 16.17 -8.23
C LEU A 69 0.22 16.98 -9.18
N LEU A 70 0.69 16.37 -10.27
CA LEU A 70 1.46 17.06 -11.30
C LEU A 70 0.63 18.20 -11.92
N ALA A 71 -0.60 17.94 -12.33
CA ALA A 71 -1.50 18.95 -12.90
C ALA A 71 -1.81 20.10 -11.92
N ALA A 72 -1.92 19.81 -10.61
CA ALA A 72 -2.10 20.83 -9.59
C ALA A 72 -0.87 21.73 -9.42
N THR A 73 0.35 21.14 -9.49
CA THR A 73 1.60 21.92 -9.41
C THR A 73 1.83 22.81 -10.63
N THR A 74 1.52 22.32 -11.84
CA THR A 74 1.68 23.09 -13.08
C THR A 74 0.72 24.28 -13.13
N ARG A 75 -0.53 24.12 -12.71
CA ARG A 75 -1.51 25.21 -12.64
C ARG A 75 -1.10 26.34 -11.70
N ARG A 76 -0.40 26.03 -10.60
CA ARG A 76 0.14 27.05 -9.67
C ARG A 76 1.33 27.82 -10.22
N ARG A 77 2.05 27.32 -11.23
CA ARG A 77 3.23 28.00 -11.80
C ARG A 77 2.89 28.92 -12.98
N GLY A 78 1.70 28.78 -13.55
CA GLY A 78 1.23 29.57 -14.70
C GLY A 78 0.23 30.69 -14.34
N ALA A 79 -0.02 30.92 -13.05
CA ALA A 79 -0.83 32.02 -12.52
C ALA A 79 0.07 32.99 -11.75
#